data_AF-A0A8T5UMU5-F1
#
_entry.id   AF-A0A8T5UMU5-F1
#
_cell.length_a   1.000
_cell.length_b   1.000
_cell.length_c   1.000
_cell.angle_alpha   90.00
_cell.angle_beta   90.00
_cell.angle_gamma   90.00
#
_symmetry.space_group_name_H-M   'P 1'
#
loop_
_entity.id
_entity.type
_entity.pdbx_description
1 polymer ?
#
loop_
_entity_poly.entity_id
_entity_poly.type
_entity_poly.pdbx_seq_one_letter_code
_entity_poly.pdbx_strand_id
1 'polypeptide(L)'
;MIQVKDIKSIQIVPYTIMMSSIAAVLSVIYAIFFIIILSIGAVSSAGANASFIVTLIIALLLLFPTAGFLLSIVQSFLTALIYNLLVPKIGSIKLGFEELKEIKNVPVVPFAFMISAISGIIVFIIMLIVGPILVLGLQAAALSASAAGTAIPGLPNFGGMGLIGLLILVIGVPIGMFILTFISSAIMTIFYNFLAPKIGGIQFNFGNAIGKFHEIESIPVVSFALITAIVITLFSFLIQVISLIISIAVGAAIIPELISLVTSIVVSLIFGFVIYAITAALYNYLQPRIGGIKLEIE
;
A
#
# COMPACT_ATOMS: atom_id res chain seq x y z
N MET A 1 29.01 15.18 -0.34
CA MET A 1 29.05 14.52 0.99
C MET A 1 27.62 14.16 1.37
N ILE A 2 27.36 12.94 1.84
CA ILE A 2 26.02 12.51 2.25
C ILE A 2 25.75 13.08 3.65
N GLN A 3 24.73 13.92 3.77
CA GLN A 3 24.24 14.46 5.03
C GLN A 3 23.04 13.65 5.50
N VAL A 4 23.15 13.04 6.67
CA VAL A 4 22.01 12.37 7.29
C VAL A 4 21.11 13.43 7.91
N LYS A 5 19.86 13.48 7.47
CA LYS A 5 18.84 14.38 8.00
C LYS A 5 17.68 13.60 8.60
N ASP A 6 17.13 14.15 9.65
CA ASP A 6 15.98 13.62 10.38
C ASP A 6 14.71 14.32 9.90
N ILE A 7 13.68 13.54 9.55
CA ILE A 7 12.32 14.06 9.40
C ILE A 7 11.69 14.07 10.80
N LYS A 8 11.53 15.24 11.40
CA LYS A 8 10.97 15.37 12.76
C LYS A 8 9.46 15.43 12.78
N SER A 9 8.86 16.07 11.79
CA SER A 9 7.41 16.18 11.71
C SER A 9 6.93 16.34 10.28
N ILE A 10 5.70 15.90 10.06
CA ILE A 10 4.97 16.03 8.81
C ILE A 10 3.77 16.94 9.08
N GLN A 11 3.59 17.99 8.29
CA GLN A 11 2.39 18.81 8.43
C GLN A 11 1.17 18.02 7.97
N ILE A 12 0.26 17.73 8.91
CA ILE A 12 -0.84 16.77 8.71
C ILE A 12 -1.79 17.21 7.58
N VAL A 13 -2.19 18.49 7.57
CA VAL A 13 -3.20 19.00 6.62
C VAL A 13 -2.70 18.94 5.16
N PRO A 14 -1.54 19.53 4.80
CA PRO A 14 -1.04 19.43 3.42
C PRO A 14 -0.75 17.99 2.98
N TYR A 15 -0.22 17.16 3.89
CA TYR A 15 0.01 15.74 3.60
C TYR A 15 -1.29 15.01 3.27
N THR A 16 -2.34 15.21 4.07
CA THR A 16 -3.64 14.58 3.88
C THR A 16 -4.30 15.04 2.58
N ILE A 17 -4.30 16.34 2.30
CA ILE A 17 -4.90 16.91 1.09
C ILE A 17 -4.19 16.37 -0.17
N MET A 18 -2.85 16.39 -0.18
CA MET A 18 -2.07 15.92 -1.32
C MET A 18 -2.28 14.42 -1.57
N MET A 19 -2.09 13.59 -0.53
CA MET A 19 -2.18 12.14 -0.67
C MET A 19 -3.59 11.67 -1.03
N SER A 20 -4.63 12.27 -0.44
CA SER A 20 -6.01 11.91 -0.77
C SER A 20 -6.41 12.34 -2.19
N SER A 21 -5.92 13.48 -2.66
CA SER A 21 -6.17 13.94 -4.04
C SER A 21 -5.51 13.02 -5.06
N ILE A 22 -4.26 12.59 -4.82
CA ILE A 22 -3.57 11.62 -5.67
C ILE A 22 -4.30 10.27 -5.62
N ALA A 23 -4.67 9.80 -4.42
CA ALA A 23 -5.37 8.53 -4.24
C ALA A 23 -6.74 8.51 -4.93
N ALA A 24 -7.48 9.62 -4.96
CA ALA A 24 -8.73 9.74 -5.70
C ALA A 24 -8.52 9.43 -7.19
N VAL A 25 -7.53 10.07 -7.82
CA VAL A 25 -7.23 9.84 -9.24
C VAL A 25 -6.76 8.41 -9.49
N LEU A 26 -5.87 7.89 -8.64
CA LEU A 26 -5.41 6.50 -8.74
C LEU A 26 -6.57 5.51 -8.56
N SER A 27 -7.51 5.76 -7.64
CA SER A 27 -8.66 4.88 -7.42
C SER A 27 -9.61 4.82 -8.63
N VAL A 28 -9.73 5.91 -9.38
CA VAL A 28 -10.43 5.92 -10.68
C VAL A 28 -9.69 5.06 -11.71
N ILE A 29 -8.37 5.19 -11.79
CA ILE A 29 -7.53 4.38 -12.68
C ILE A 29 -7.68 2.88 -12.34
N TYR A 30 -7.59 2.53 -11.05
CA TYR A 30 -7.80 1.16 -10.59
C TYR A 30 -9.21 0.65 -10.92
N ALA A 31 -10.25 1.47 -10.75
CA ALA A 31 -11.62 1.09 -11.10
C ALA A 31 -11.73 0.74 -12.60
N ILE A 32 -11.13 1.54 -13.49
CA ILE A 32 -11.11 1.27 -14.94
C ILE A 32 -10.42 -0.06 -15.24
N PHE A 33 -9.27 -0.33 -14.63
CA PHE A 33 -8.58 -1.61 -14.80
C PHE A 33 -9.42 -2.80 -14.34
N PHE A 34 -10.08 -2.70 -13.18
CA PHE A 34 -10.98 -3.75 -12.69
C PHE A 34 -12.15 -3.98 -13.64
N ILE A 35 -12.74 -2.93 -14.22
CA ILE A 35 -13.84 -3.05 -15.18
C ILE A 35 -13.39 -3.84 -16.41
N ILE A 36 -12.22 -3.55 -16.96
CA ILE A 36 -11.71 -4.24 -18.15
C ILE A 36 -11.55 -5.74 -17.85
N ILE A 37 -10.93 -6.08 -16.72
CA ILE A 37 -10.71 -7.48 -16.31
C ILE A 37 -12.03 -8.21 -16.09
N LEU A 38 -12.96 -7.61 -15.34
CA LEU A 38 -14.26 -8.23 -15.04
C LEU A 38 -15.14 -8.35 -16.29
N SER A 39 -15.05 -7.40 -17.23
CA SER A 39 -15.79 -7.46 -18.50
C SER A 39 -15.34 -8.63 -19.36
N ILE A 40 -14.04 -8.95 -19.40
CA ILE A 40 -13.51 -10.14 -20.10
C ILE A 40 -14.05 -11.42 -19.45
N GLY A 41 -14.12 -11.46 -18.11
CA GLY A 41 -14.74 -12.57 -17.36
C GLY A 41 -16.25 -12.70 -17.56
N ALA A 42 -16.96 -11.58 -17.76
CA ALA A 42 -18.40 -11.56 -18.02
C ALA A 42 -18.74 -12.18 -19.38
N VAL A 43 -17.96 -11.87 -20.42
CA VAL A 43 -18.16 -12.39 -21.78
C VAL A 43 -17.94 -13.91 -21.85
N SER A 44 -17.15 -14.46 -20.93
CA SER A 44 -16.81 -15.89 -20.85
C SER A 44 -17.76 -16.71 -19.94
N SER A 45 -18.77 -16.09 -19.31
CA SER A 45 -19.71 -16.76 -18.41
C SER A 45 -21.17 -16.63 -18.90
N ALA A 46 -21.88 -17.75 -19.03
CA ALA A 46 -23.28 -17.77 -19.46
C ALA A 46 -24.26 -17.77 -18.26
N GLY A 47 -25.41 -17.10 -18.42
CA GLY A 47 -26.56 -17.17 -17.49
C GLY A 47 -26.48 -16.21 -16.29
N ALA A 48 -26.98 -16.65 -15.12
CA ALA A 48 -27.12 -15.84 -13.89
C ALA A 48 -25.80 -15.20 -13.40
N ASN A 49 -24.66 -15.80 -13.74
CA ASN A 49 -23.34 -15.28 -13.41
C ASN A 49 -23.04 -13.96 -14.14
N ALA A 50 -23.54 -13.78 -15.37
CA ALA A 50 -23.32 -12.56 -16.14
C ALA A 50 -24.05 -11.35 -15.51
N SER A 51 -25.30 -11.51 -15.07
CA SER A 51 -26.06 -10.45 -14.39
C SER A 51 -25.45 -10.04 -13.05
N PHE A 52 -24.91 -11.01 -12.30
CA PHE A 52 -24.16 -10.73 -11.07
C PHE A 52 -22.88 -9.95 -11.37
N ILE A 53 -22.10 -10.35 -12.38
CA ILE A 53 -20.86 -9.66 -12.76
C ILE A 53 -21.15 -8.23 -13.22
N VAL A 54 -22.21 -8.00 -14.01
CA VAL A 54 -22.60 -6.63 -14.43
C VAL A 54 -22.98 -5.77 -13.24
N THR A 55 -23.74 -6.32 -12.28
CA THR A 55 -24.10 -5.59 -11.05
C THR A 55 -22.86 -5.25 -10.22
N LEU A 56 -21.94 -6.20 -10.10
CA LEU A 56 -20.66 -6.01 -9.40
C LEU A 56 -19.82 -4.93 -10.09
N ILE A 57 -19.74 -4.92 -11.42
CA ILE A 57 -19.02 -3.91 -12.19
C ILE A 57 -19.55 -2.50 -11.86
N ILE A 58 -20.88 -2.32 -11.88
CA ILE A 58 -21.51 -1.01 -11.56
C ILE A 58 -21.23 -0.62 -10.11
N ALA A 59 -21.37 -1.56 -9.17
CA ALA A 59 -21.11 -1.30 -7.76
C ALA A 59 -19.65 -0.89 -7.52
N LEU A 60 -18.69 -1.59 -8.13
CA LEU A 60 -17.26 -1.29 -8.02
C LEU A 60 -16.90 0.04 -8.67
N LEU A 61 -17.52 0.40 -9.81
CA LEU A 61 -17.28 1.68 -10.48
C LEU A 61 -17.64 2.88 -9.61
N LEU A 62 -18.70 2.76 -8.80
CA LEU A 62 -19.11 3.78 -7.84
C LEU A 62 -18.29 3.71 -6.55
N LEU A 63 -18.05 2.49 -6.04
CA LEU A 63 -17.44 2.27 -4.74
C LEU A 63 -15.95 2.57 -4.74
N PHE A 64 -15.17 2.13 -5.74
CA PHE A 64 -13.71 2.28 -5.72
C PHE A 64 -13.27 3.75 -5.66
N PRO A 65 -13.79 4.66 -6.50
CA PRO A 65 -13.41 6.07 -6.44
C PRO A 65 -13.83 6.74 -5.14
N THR A 66 -15.08 6.50 -4.70
CA THR A 66 -15.65 7.15 -3.52
C THR A 66 -15.02 6.65 -2.23
N ALA A 67 -14.96 5.33 -2.04
CA ALA A 67 -14.30 4.72 -0.90
C ALA A 67 -12.80 4.96 -0.93
N GLY A 68 -12.15 4.89 -2.10
CA GLY A 68 -10.73 5.18 -2.26
C GLY A 68 -10.37 6.58 -1.78
N PHE A 69 -11.14 7.60 -2.19
CA PHE A 69 -10.95 8.96 -1.71
C PHE A 69 -11.19 9.08 -0.19
N LEU A 70 -12.35 8.63 0.31
CA LEU A 70 -12.69 8.80 1.72
C LEU A 70 -11.74 8.03 2.65
N LEU A 71 -11.38 6.80 2.30
CA LEU A 71 -10.44 6.00 3.07
C LEU A 71 -9.04 6.60 3.01
N SER A 72 -8.63 7.18 1.87
CA SER A 72 -7.33 7.85 1.78
C SER A 72 -7.22 9.09 2.67
N ILE A 73 -8.29 9.86 2.86
CA ILE A 73 -8.29 10.98 3.82
C ILE A 73 -7.97 10.46 5.21
N VAL A 74 -8.71 9.44 5.67
CA VAL A 74 -8.53 8.85 7.00
C VAL A 74 -7.13 8.24 7.13
N GLN A 75 -6.69 7.47 6.14
CA GLN A 75 -5.40 6.79 6.15
C GLN A 75 -4.25 7.79 6.15
N SER A 76 -4.26 8.82 5.31
CA SER A 76 -3.20 9.82 5.24
C SER A 76 -3.15 10.70 6.48
N PHE A 77 -4.31 11.09 7.01
CA PHE A 77 -4.40 11.81 8.28
C PHE A 77 -3.81 11.00 9.42
N LEU A 78 -4.25 9.74 9.58
CA LEU A 78 -3.75 8.85 10.63
C LEU A 78 -2.24 8.59 10.47
N THR A 79 -1.76 8.39 9.23
CA THR A 79 -0.34 8.18 8.95
C THR A 79 0.50 9.37 9.46
N ALA A 80 0.13 10.59 9.10
CA ALA A 80 0.87 11.78 9.54
C ALA A 80 0.73 12.05 11.05
N LEU A 81 -0.45 11.84 11.62
CA LEU A 81 -0.69 11.98 13.06
C LEU A 81 0.14 10.97 13.87
N ILE A 82 0.07 9.69 13.51
CA ILE A 82 0.79 8.61 14.20
C ILE A 82 2.29 8.81 14.03
N TYR A 83 2.75 9.20 12.85
CA TYR A 83 4.15 9.55 12.63
C TYR A 83 4.62 10.61 13.63
N ASN A 84 3.95 11.76 13.70
CA ASN A 84 4.30 12.85 14.61
C ASN A 84 4.23 12.43 16.09
N LEU A 85 3.33 11.51 16.45
CA LEU A 85 3.21 10.97 17.81
C LEU A 85 4.34 9.99 18.16
N LEU A 86 4.85 9.26 17.16
CA LEU A 86 5.89 8.25 17.32
C LEU A 86 7.30 8.83 17.30
N VAL A 87 7.56 9.91 16.52
CA VAL A 87 8.90 10.51 16.43
C VAL A 87 9.53 10.79 17.81
N PRO A 88 8.82 11.39 18.80
CA PRO A 88 9.40 11.63 20.13
C PRO A 88 9.67 10.35 20.94
N LYS A 89 9.06 9.22 20.58
CA LYS A 89 9.09 7.96 21.36
C LYS A 89 10.07 6.94 20.83
N ILE A 90 10.13 6.79 19.50
CA ILE A 90 10.89 5.74 18.83
C ILE A 90 11.95 6.27 17.85
N GLY A 91 12.02 7.60 17.67
CA GLY A 91 12.95 8.27 16.78
C GLY A 91 12.34 8.64 15.43
N SER A 92 13.01 9.57 14.73
CA SER A 92 12.66 10.06 13.39
C SER A 92 13.13 9.14 12.27
N ILE A 93 12.51 9.29 11.09
CA ILE A 93 13.06 8.70 9.87
C ILE A 93 14.31 9.49 9.48
N LYS A 94 15.41 8.78 9.36
CA LYS A 94 16.71 9.29 8.90
C LYS A 94 16.84 9.07 7.40
N LEU A 95 17.29 10.08 6.67
CA LEU A 95 17.56 10.02 5.24
C LEU A 95 18.94 10.60 4.96
N GLY A 96 19.78 9.83 4.25
CA GLY A 96 21.08 10.28 3.75
C GLY A 96 20.91 11.02 2.44
N PHE A 97 20.86 12.35 2.52
CA PHE A 97 20.77 13.24 1.37
C PHE A 97 22.13 13.54 0.77
N GLU A 98 22.21 13.52 -0.56
CA GLU A 98 23.22 14.19 -1.34
C GLU A 98 22.68 15.56 -1.76
N GLU A 99 23.36 16.62 -1.32
CA GLU A 99 23.03 18.02 -1.61
C GLU A 99 21.58 18.42 -1.33
N LEU A 100 20.93 17.80 -0.34
CA LEU A 100 19.50 18.04 -0.02
C LEU A 100 18.53 17.75 -1.18
N LYS A 101 18.99 17.14 -2.27
CA LYS A 101 18.18 16.86 -3.46
C LYS A 101 17.89 15.38 -3.62
N GLU A 102 18.87 14.53 -3.36
CA GLU A 102 18.79 13.11 -3.69
C GLU A 102 19.01 12.24 -2.46
N ILE A 103 18.12 11.27 -2.22
CA ILE A 103 18.27 10.31 -1.13
C ILE A 103 19.14 9.16 -1.62
N LYS A 104 20.40 9.10 -1.17
CA LYS A 104 21.33 8.01 -1.54
C LYS A 104 21.33 6.85 -0.57
N ASN A 105 20.96 7.08 0.69
CA ASN A 105 21.00 6.07 1.72
C ASN A 105 19.86 6.24 2.71
N VAL A 106 19.25 5.15 3.13
CA VAL A 106 18.19 5.11 4.14
C VAL A 106 18.59 4.10 5.21
N PRO A 107 18.77 4.48 6.48
CA PRO A 107 19.02 3.53 7.55
C PRO A 107 17.88 2.50 7.65
N VAL A 108 18.21 1.25 7.34
CA VAL A 108 17.24 0.16 7.16
C VAL A 108 16.38 -0.05 8.40
N VAL A 109 17.01 -0.19 9.58
CA VAL A 109 16.29 -0.52 10.82
C VAL A 109 15.37 0.62 11.29
N PRO A 110 15.84 1.88 11.42
CA PRO A 110 14.95 2.99 11.82
C PRO A 110 13.79 3.20 10.85
N PHE A 111 14.04 3.10 9.54
CA PHE A 111 12.99 3.26 8.54
C PHE A 111 11.96 2.13 8.62
N ALA A 112 12.41 0.88 8.62
CA ALA A 112 11.52 -0.28 8.66
C ALA A 112 10.67 -0.31 9.94
N PHE A 113 11.27 0.02 11.08
CA PHE A 113 10.57 0.08 12.37
C PHE A 113 9.50 1.17 12.42
N MET A 114 9.78 2.37 11.89
CA MET A 114 8.79 3.44 11.85
C MET A 114 7.61 3.08 10.94
N ILE A 115 7.89 2.58 9.73
CA ILE A 115 6.84 2.19 8.78
C ILE A 115 6.00 1.02 9.32
N SER A 116 6.63 0.03 9.95
CA SER A 116 5.91 -1.09 10.56
C SER A 116 5.08 -0.67 11.77
N ALA A 117 5.59 0.23 12.61
CA ALA A 117 4.84 0.76 13.75
C ALA A 117 3.58 1.52 13.31
N ILE A 118 3.71 2.39 12.30
CA ILE A 118 2.56 3.13 11.75
C ILE A 118 1.55 2.16 11.14
N SER A 119 1.99 1.24 10.28
CA SER A 119 1.14 0.22 9.66
C SER A 119 0.42 -0.63 10.70
N GLY A 120 1.15 -1.14 11.69
CA GLY A 120 0.58 -1.96 12.77
C GLY A 120 -0.48 -1.22 13.59
N ILE A 121 -0.23 0.05 13.95
CA ILE A 121 -1.21 0.87 14.69
C ILE A 121 -2.45 1.15 13.83
N ILE A 122 -2.28 1.49 12.55
CA ILE A 122 -3.41 1.73 11.64
C ILE A 122 -4.25 0.45 11.50
N VAL A 123 -3.62 -0.70 11.25
CA VAL A 123 -4.33 -1.97 11.13
C VAL A 123 -5.02 -2.35 12.45
N PHE A 124 -4.40 -2.09 13.59
CA PHE A 124 -5.02 -2.28 14.90
C PHE A 124 -6.30 -1.45 15.05
N ILE A 125 -6.25 -0.16 14.72
CA ILE A 125 -7.41 0.73 14.77
C ILE A 125 -8.52 0.25 13.82
N ILE A 126 -8.16 -0.14 12.59
CA ILE A 126 -9.12 -0.65 11.61
C ILE A 126 -9.76 -1.95 12.10
N MET A 127 -8.97 -2.90 12.60
CA MET A 127 -9.47 -4.19 13.07
C MET A 127 -10.29 -4.09 14.35
N LEU A 128 -10.05 -3.07 15.19
CA LEU A 128 -10.92 -2.77 16.33
C LEU A 128 -12.37 -2.48 15.90
N ILE A 129 -12.55 -1.87 14.72
CA ILE A 129 -13.86 -1.52 14.17
C ILE A 129 -14.39 -2.64 13.27
N VAL A 130 -13.57 -3.10 12.32
CA VAL A 130 -13.97 -4.06 11.28
C VAL A 130 -14.07 -5.48 11.85
N GLY A 131 -13.21 -5.86 12.80
CA GLY A 131 -13.19 -7.20 13.38
C GLY A 131 -14.55 -7.63 13.95
N PRO A 132 -15.17 -6.85 14.87
CA PRO A 132 -16.50 -7.13 15.37
C PRO A 132 -17.57 -7.20 14.28
N ILE A 133 -17.58 -6.24 13.35
CA ILE A 133 -18.58 -6.19 12.27
C ILE A 133 -18.48 -7.43 11.37
N LEU A 134 -17.25 -7.82 11.01
CA LEU A 134 -16.99 -8.99 10.19
C LEU A 134 -17.42 -10.28 10.89
N VAL A 135 -17.05 -10.44 12.17
CA VAL A 135 -17.39 -11.65 12.96
C VAL A 135 -18.90 -11.76 13.18
N LEU A 136 -19.58 -10.64 13.45
CA LEU A 136 -21.05 -10.64 13.57
C LEU A 136 -21.72 -10.93 12.23
N GLY A 137 -21.24 -10.33 11.13
CA GLY A 137 -21.76 -10.57 9.79
C GLY A 137 -21.60 -12.03 9.35
N LEU A 138 -20.44 -12.64 9.61
CA LEU A 138 -20.19 -14.06 9.30
C LEU A 138 -21.07 -14.99 10.15
N GLN A 139 -21.28 -14.69 11.43
CA GLN A 139 -22.17 -15.48 12.29
C GLN A 139 -23.64 -15.36 11.83
N ALA A 140 -24.09 -14.16 11.47
CA ALA A 140 -25.43 -13.95 10.92
C ALA A 140 -25.63 -14.71 9.60
N ALA A 141 -24.63 -14.67 8.72
CA ALA A 141 -24.64 -15.44 7.47
C ALA A 141 -24.70 -16.94 7.74
N ALA A 142 -23.88 -17.46 8.65
CA ALA A 142 -23.88 -18.87 9.04
C ALA A 142 -25.23 -19.33 9.60
N LEU A 143 -25.86 -18.51 10.44
CA LEU A 143 -27.18 -18.79 10.99
C LEU A 143 -28.26 -18.80 9.90
N SER A 144 -28.22 -17.84 8.97
CA SER A 144 -29.16 -17.76 7.84
C SER A 144 -29.04 -18.96 6.89
N ALA A 145 -27.81 -19.39 6.58
CA ALA A 145 -27.56 -20.56 5.74
C ALA A 145 -28.06 -21.85 6.41
N SER A 146 -27.81 -21.98 7.71
CA SER A 146 -28.30 -23.12 8.52
C SER A 146 -29.84 -23.15 8.55
N ALA A 147 -30.50 -22.00 8.73
CA ALA A 147 -31.96 -21.89 8.70
C ALA A 147 -32.55 -22.18 7.31
N ALA A 148 -31.83 -21.87 6.23
CA ALA A 148 -32.22 -22.17 4.86
C ALA A 148 -31.91 -23.61 4.43
N GLY A 149 -31.31 -24.44 5.31
CA GLY A 149 -30.89 -25.80 4.98
C GLY A 149 -29.73 -25.87 3.98
N THR A 150 -29.02 -24.76 3.76
CA THR A 150 -27.88 -24.69 2.84
C THR A 150 -26.58 -24.91 3.61
N ALA A 151 -25.91 -26.04 3.34
CA ALA A 151 -24.58 -26.30 3.88
C ALA A 151 -23.54 -25.57 3.02
N ILE A 152 -23.05 -24.42 3.50
CA ILE A 152 -21.89 -23.74 2.91
C ILE A 152 -20.64 -24.30 3.61
N PRO A 153 -19.79 -25.09 2.92
CA PRO A 153 -18.60 -25.67 3.53
C PRO A 153 -17.70 -24.61 4.19
N GLY A 154 -17.28 -24.87 5.42
CA GLY A 154 -16.41 -23.95 6.19
C GLY A 154 -17.13 -22.79 6.89
N LEU A 155 -18.34 -22.39 6.45
CA LEU A 155 -19.12 -21.32 7.10
C LEU A 155 -19.53 -21.66 8.56
N PRO A 156 -19.85 -22.93 8.91
CA PRO A 156 -20.08 -23.33 10.30
C PRO A 156 -18.85 -23.13 11.21
N ASN A 157 -17.63 -23.26 10.66
CA ASN A 157 -16.39 -23.07 11.43
C ASN A 157 -16.19 -21.59 11.80
N PHE A 158 -16.63 -20.66 10.94
CA PHE A 158 -16.65 -19.22 11.27
C PHE A 158 -17.72 -18.89 12.31
N GLY A 159 -18.86 -19.59 12.29
CA GLY A 159 -19.88 -19.51 13.34
C GLY A 159 -19.34 -19.90 14.73
N GLY A 160 -18.45 -20.90 14.79
CA GLY A 160 -17.78 -21.35 16.02
C GLY A 160 -16.55 -20.54 16.43
N MET A 161 -15.99 -19.70 15.55
CA MET A 161 -14.78 -18.92 15.85
C MET A 161 -15.01 -17.80 16.87
N GLY A 162 -16.24 -17.26 16.96
CA GLY A 162 -16.68 -16.31 17.99
C GLY A 162 -15.59 -15.38 18.55
N LEU A 163 -15.34 -15.48 19.85
CA LEU A 163 -14.37 -14.64 20.57
C LEU A 163 -12.91 -14.87 20.13
N ILE A 164 -12.54 -16.10 19.76
CA ILE A 164 -11.17 -16.45 19.33
C ILE A 164 -10.86 -15.81 17.98
N GLY A 165 -11.80 -15.88 17.04
CA GLY A 165 -11.68 -15.22 15.74
C GLY A 165 -11.55 -13.70 15.88
N LEU A 166 -12.28 -13.11 16.83
CA LEU A 166 -12.16 -11.70 17.14
C LEU A 166 -10.78 -11.35 17.73
N LEU A 167 -10.23 -12.17 18.64
CA LEU A 167 -8.87 -11.98 19.16
C LEU A 167 -7.81 -12.10 18.05
N ILE A 168 -7.96 -13.07 17.13
CA ILE A 168 -7.07 -13.21 15.98
C ILE A 168 -7.14 -11.97 15.08
N LEU A 169 -8.32 -11.44 14.80
CA LEU A 169 -8.48 -10.26 13.95
C LEU A 169 -7.98 -8.97 14.62
N VAL A 170 -8.30 -8.77 15.89
CA VAL A 170 -7.97 -7.52 16.62
C VAL A 170 -6.53 -7.50 17.12
N ILE A 171 -5.94 -8.65 17.44
CA ILE A 171 -4.58 -8.72 18.01
C ILE A 171 -3.63 -9.42 17.03
N GLY A 172 -4.01 -10.61 16.55
CA GLY A 172 -3.15 -11.42 15.68
C GLY A 172 -2.82 -10.73 14.35
N VAL A 173 -3.81 -10.16 13.66
CA VAL A 173 -3.60 -9.50 12.37
C VAL A 173 -2.71 -8.26 12.49
N PRO A 174 -2.90 -7.32 13.43
CA PRO A 174 -1.99 -6.20 13.59
C PRO A 174 -0.55 -6.60 13.91
N ILE A 175 -0.34 -7.63 14.75
CA ILE A 175 1.01 -8.17 15.03
C ILE A 175 1.62 -8.76 13.77
N GLY A 176 0.87 -9.58 13.03
CA GLY A 176 1.31 -10.15 11.76
C GLY A 176 1.66 -9.05 10.74
N MET A 177 0.81 -8.03 10.62
CA MET A 177 1.05 -6.89 9.74
C MET A 177 2.26 -6.07 10.15
N PHE A 178 2.50 -5.86 11.44
CA PHE A 178 3.72 -5.23 11.93
C PHE A 178 4.96 -6.01 11.47
N ILE A 179 5.00 -7.32 11.70
CA ILE A 179 6.16 -8.16 11.34
C ILE A 179 6.37 -8.19 9.83
N LEU A 180 5.30 -8.42 9.05
CA LEU A 180 5.36 -8.46 7.60
C LEU A 180 5.78 -7.12 6.99
N THR A 181 5.27 -6.00 7.54
CA THR A 181 5.66 -4.67 7.10
C THR A 181 7.12 -4.38 7.46
N PHE A 182 7.58 -4.79 8.64
CA PHE A 182 8.97 -4.62 9.05
C PHE A 182 9.93 -5.36 8.11
N ILE A 183 9.67 -6.64 7.84
CA ILE A 183 10.52 -7.46 6.96
C ILE A 183 10.49 -6.92 5.53
N SER A 184 9.29 -6.62 5.00
CA SER A 184 9.16 -6.14 3.62
C SER A 184 9.82 -4.78 3.41
N SER A 185 9.59 -3.82 4.32
CA SER A 185 10.24 -2.50 4.26
C SER A 185 11.74 -2.57 4.44
N ALA A 186 12.25 -3.44 5.32
CA ALA A 186 13.68 -3.65 5.48
C ALA A 186 14.33 -4.17 4.18
N ILE A 187 13.74 -5.19 3.54
CA ILE A 187 14.24 -5.75 2.28
C ILE A 187 14.19 -4.69 1.16
N MET A 188 13.07 -3.97 1.02
CA MET A 188 12.94 -2.90 0.03
C MET A 188 13.98 -1.80 0.25
N THR A 189 14.27 -1.44 1.50
CA THR A 189 15.29 -0.43 1.83
C THR A 189 16.70 -0.93 1.50
N ILE A 190 16.98 -2.21 1.70
CA ILE A 190 18.25 -2.82 1.28
C ILE A 190 18.41 -2.74 -0.23
N PHE A 191 17.39 -3.11 -1.01
CA PHE A 191 17.40 -2.97 -2.46
C PHE A 191 17.57 -1.51 -2.89
N TYR A 192 16.85 -0.60 -2.24
CA TYR A 192 16.97 0.83 -2.48
C TYR A 192 18.41 1.32 -2.28
N ASN A 193 19.03 1.02 -1.13
CA ASN A 193 20.40 1.43 -0.82
C ASN A 193 21.44 0.81 -1.77
N PHE A 194 21.16 -0.37 -2.30
CA PHE A 194 22.01 -1.01 -3.31
C PHE A 194 21.89 -0.35 -4.70
N LEU A 195 20.70 0.17 -5.03
CA LEU A 195 20.38 0.75 -6.33
C LEU A 195 20.66 2.25 -6.42
N ALA A 196 20.33 3.03 -5.38
CA ALA A 196 20.44 4.49 -5.39
C ALA A 196 21.84 5.03 -5.77
N PRO A 197 22.96 4.39 -5.38
CA PRO A 197 24.28 4.80 -5.86
C PRO A 197 24.53 4.54 -7.36
N LYS A 198 23.79 3.61 -7.98
CA LYS A 198 24.04 3.14 -9.37
C LYS A 198 23.13 3.79 -10.41
N ILE A 199 21.84 3.94 -10.08
CA ILE A 199 20.82 4.40 -11.04
C ILE A 199 20.23 5.77 -10.68
N GLY A 200 20.72 6.39 -9.59
CA GLY A 200 20.13 7.59 -9.01
C GLY A 200 19.05 7.25 -7.98
N GLY A 201 19.08 7.95 -6.84
CA GLY A 201 18.12 7.86 -5.75
C GLY A 201 16.81 8.59 -6.05
N ILE A 202 15.89 8.54 -5.09
CA ILE A 202 14.71 9.41 -5.10
C ILE A 202 15.18 10.86 -4.94
N GLN A 203 14.76 11.69 -5.89
CA GLN A 203 15.07 13.11 -5.90
C GLN A 203 13.84 13.91 -5.48
N PHE A 204 14.07 14.98 -4.71
CA PHE A 204 13.07 15.95 -4.31
C PHE A 204 13.62 17.35 -4.57
N ASN A 205 12.81 18.19 -5.20
CA ASN A 205 13.07 19.61 -5.30
C ASN A 205 12.36 20.28 -4.12
N PHE A 206 13.14 20.65 -3.11
CA PHE A 206 12.62 21.41 -1.98
C PHE A 206 12.59 22.90 -2.30
N GLY A 207 11.48 23.52 -1.95
CA GLY A 207 11.35 24.97 -1.94
C GLY A 207 12.05 25.62 -0.76
N ASN A 208 11.99 26.94 -0.71
CA ASN A 208 12.50 27.70 0.44
C ASN A 208 11.77 27.28 1.72
N ALA A 209 12.52 27.11 2.80
CA ALA A 209 11.95 26.78 4.10
C ALA A 209 11.06 27.93 4.58
N ILE A 210 9.79 27.63 4.88
CA ILE A 210 8.86 28.56 5.52
C ILE A 210 8.83 28.20 7.01
N GLY A 211 9.60 28.94 7.81
CA GLY A 211 9.82 28.61 9.21
C GLY A 211 10.66 27.34 9.36
N LYS A 212 10.12 26.32 10.06
CA LYS A 212 10.81 25.03 10.27
C LYS A 212 10.58 24.00 9.16
N PHE A 213 9.66 24.29 8.23
CA PHE A 213 9.21 23.31 7.25
C PHE A 213 9.80 23.57 5.87
N HIS A 214 10.32 22.50 5.25
CA HIS A 214 10.71 22.45 3.85
C HIS A 214 9.55 21.85 3.06
N GLU A 215 9.12 22.55 2.02
CA GLU A 215 8.05 22.10 1.13
C GLU A 215 8.65 21.35 -0.06
N ILE A 216 8.08 20.20 -0.43
CA ILE A 216 8.44 19.51 -1.67
C ILE A 216 7.71 20.22 -2.81
N GLU A 217 8.43 20.99 -3.63
CA GLU A 217 7.87 21.71 -4.78
C GLU A 217 7.64 20.79 -5.96
N SER A 218 8.57 19.87 -6.22
CA SER A 218 8.41 18.90 -7.30
C SER A 218 9.20 17.61 -7.07
N ILE A 219 8.70 16.56 -7.72
CA ILE A 219 9.27 15.22 -7.74
C ILE A 219 9.65 14.91 -9.19
N PRO A 220 10.93 14.69 -9.53
CA PRO A 220 11.35 14.26 -10.86
C PRO A 220 10.69 12.92 -11.22
N VAL A 221 9.75 12.98 -12.17
CA VAL A 221 8.82 11.88 -12.48
C VAL A 221 9.55 10.60 -12.88
N VAL A 222 10.50 10.72 -13.81
CA VAL A 222 11.22 9.55 -14.36
C VAL A 222 12.12 8.93 -13.30
N SER A 223 12.92 9.73 -12.59
CA SER A 223 13.83 9.22 -11.54
C SER A 223 13.05 8.53 -10.43
N PHE A 224 11.97 9.15 -9.95
CA PHE A 224 11.11 8.59 -8.90
C PHE A 224 10.46 7.27 -9.36
N ALA A 225 9.86 7.25 -10.54
CA ALA A 225 9.19 6.07 -11.07
C ALA A 225 10.16 4.91 -11.32
N LEU A 226 11.36 5.19 -11.83
CA LEU A 226 12.34 4.17 -12.19
C LEU A 226 12.89 3.47 -10.95
N ILE A 227 13.39 4.20 -9.95
CA ILE A 227 13.97 3.56 -8.76
C ILE A 227 12.90 2.82 -7.95
N THR A 228 11.70 3.39 -7.80
CA THR A 228 10.61 2.74 -7.05
C THR A 228 10.12 1.48 -7.76
N ALA A 229 9.94 1.53 -9.09
CA ALA A 229 9.53 0.37 -9.87
C ALA A 229 10.56 -0.76 -9.78
N ILE A 230 11.86 -0.48 -9.92
CA ILE A 230 12.89 -1.51 -9.82
C ILE A 230 12.93 -2.12 -8.42
N VAL A 231 12.88 -1.32 -7.35
CA VAL A 231 12.83 -1.83 -5.97
C VAL A 231 11.64 -2.76 -5.76
N ILE A 232 10.45 -2.37 -6.25
CA ILE A 232 9.23 -3.16 -6.12
C ILE A 232 9.28 -4.41 -6.98
N THR A 233 9.84 -4.36 -8.19
CA THR A 233 10.04 -5.53 -9.04
C THR A 233 11.02 -6.52 -8.41
N LEU A 234 12.12 -6.06 -7.80
CA LEU A 234 13.05 -6.94 -7.09
C LEU A 234 12.40 -7.59 -5.87
N PHE A 235 11.62 -6.82 -5.11
CA PHE A 235 10.85 -7.36 -4.00
C PHE A 235 9.81 -8.38 -4.46
N SER A 236 9.05 -8.05 -5.52
CA SER A 236 8.04 -8.94 -6.10
C SER A 236 8.68 -10.21 -6.65
N PHE A 237 9.83 -10.11 -7.31
CA PHE A 237 10.60 -11.26 -7.77
C PHE A 237 10.95 -12.20 -6.62
N LEU A 238 11.46 -11.66 -5.50
CA LEU A 238 11.78 -12.46 -4.32
C LEU A 238 10.54 -13.20 -3.79
N ILE A 239 9.41 -12.51 -3.64
CA ILE A 239 8.16 -13.13 -3.16
C ILE A 239 7.67 -14.19 -4.13
N GLN A 240 7.74 -13.94 -5.44
CA GLN A 240 7.27 -14.88 -6.46
C GLN A 240 8.17 -16.10 -6.60
N VAL A 241 9.48 -15.97 -6.37
CA VAL A 241 10.39 -17.13 -6.31
C VAL A 241 10.05 -18.01 -5.09
N ILE A 242 9.78 -17.41 -3.93
CA ILE A 242 9.33 -18.17 -2.75
C ILE A 242 7.99 -18.87 -3.04
N SER A 243 7.05 -18.16 -3.66
CA SER A 243 5.75 -18.72 -4.06
C SER A 243 5.91 -19.90 -5.02
N LEU A 244 6.80 -19.80 -6.01
CA LEU A 244 7.12 -20.86 -6.97
C LEU A 244 7.67 -22.11 -6.28
N ILE A 245 8.58 -21.94 -5.32
CA ILE A 245 9.17 -23.07 -4.58
C ILE A 245 8.08 -23.79 -3.78
N ILE A 246 7.21 -23.03 -3.11
CA ILE A 246 6.11 -23.59 -2.31
C ILE A 246 5.09 -24.29 -3.21
N SER A 247 4.71 -23.68 -4.34
CA SER A 247 3.71 -24.27 -5.25
C SER A 247 4.21 -25.59 -5.84
N ILE A 248 5.46 -25.65 -6.31
CA ILE A 248 6.08 -26.88 -6.79
C ILE A 248 6.13 -27.94 -5.69
N ALA A 249 6.49 -27.56 -4.46
CA ALA A 249 6.55 -28.50 -3.33
C ALA A 249 5.18 -29.11 -2.98
N VAL A 250 4.09 -28.40 -3.25
CA VAL A 250 2.70 -28.87 -3.03
C VAL A 250 2.13 -29.58 -4.28
N GLY A 251 2.96 -29.79 -5.31
CA GLY A 251 2.60 -30.59 -6.49
C GLY A 251 2.03 -29.79 -7.66
N ALA A 252 2.20 -28.46 -7.68
CA ALA A 252 1.83 -27.64 -8.83
C ALA A 252 2.69 -27.98 -10.06
N ALA A 253 2.09 -27.84 -11.25
CA ALA A 253 2.81 -28.02 -12.50
C ALA A 253 3.84 -26.90 -12.70
N ILE A 254 5.06 -27.28 -13.09
CA ILE A 254 6.19 -26.35 -13.20
C ILE A 254 5.96 -25.28 -14.28
N ILE A 255 5.40 -25.66 -15.43
CA ILE A 255 5.28 -24.76 -16.60
C ILE A 255 4.35 -23.56 -16.32
N PRO A 256 3.11 -23.73 -15.82
CA PRO A 256 2.24 -22.61 -15.46
C PRO A 256 2.85 -21.66 -14.43
N GLU A 257 3.56 -22.21 -13.45
CA GLU A 257 4.18 -21.42 -12.38
C GLU A 257 5.35 -20.58 -12.90
N LEU A 258 6.17 -21.12 -13.82
CA LEU A 258 7.20 -20.33 -14.50
C LEU A 258 6.61 -19.20 -15.34
N ILE A 259 5.51 -19.46 -16.06
CA ILE A 259 4.82 -18.43 -16.84
C ILE A 259 4.32 -17.34 -15.88
N SER A 260 3.69 -17.70 -14.78
CA SER A 260 3.22 -16.76 -13.74
C SER A 260 4.37 -15.91 -13.18
N LEU A 261 5.52 -16.52 -12.90
CA LEU A 261 6.71 -15.79 -12.45
C LEU A 261 7.13 -14.72 -13.47
N VAL A 262 7.36 -15.10 -14.73
CA VAL A 262 7.80 -14.16 -15.78
C VAL A 262 6.77 -13.07 -16.02
N THR A 263 5.49 -13.43 -16.13
CA THR A 263 4.40 -12.46 -16.31
C THR A 263 4.33 -11.48 -15.15
N SER A 264 4.43 -11.96 -13.91
CA SER A 264 4.37 -11.08 -12.72
C SER A 264 5.54 -10.10 -12.64
N ILE A 265 6.75 -10.50 -13.03
CA ILE A 265 7.91 -9.61 -13.07
C ILE A 265 7.67 -8.49 -14.08
N VAL A 266 7.29 -8.84 -15.32
CA VAL A 266 7.04 -7.87 -16.39
C VAL A 266 5.90 -6.92 -16.01
N VAL A 267 4.79 -7.47 -15.51
CA VAL A 267 3.64 -6.67 -15.07
C VAL A 267 4.03 -5.76 -13.90
N SER A 268 4.74 -6.25 -12.89
CA SER A 268 5.16 -5.44 -11.73
C SER A 268 6.05 -4.27 -12.14
N LEU A 269 6.96 -4.48 -13.10
CA LEU A 269 7.87 -3.44 -13.58
C LEU A 269 7.12 -2.36 -14.36
N ILE A 270 6.33 -2.76 -15.35
CA ILE A 270 5.59 -1.83 -16.21
C ILE A 270 4.53 -1.09 -15.38
N PHE A 271 3.73 -1.83 -14.62
CA PHE A 271 2.66 -1.26 -13.82
C PHE A 271 3.22 -0.39 -12.68
N GLY A 272 4.27 -0.85 -12.01
CA GLY A 272 4.97 -0.05 -11.00
C GLY A 272 5.46 1.27 -11.60
N PHE A 273 6.20 1.22 -12.71
CA PHE A 273 6.69 2.42 -13.37
C PHE A 273 5.56 3.40 -13.72
N VAL A 274 4.50 2.91 -14.36
CA VAL A 274 3.36 3.75 -14.76
C VAL A 274 2.66 4.38 -13.55
N ILE A 275 2.37 3.60 -12.50
CA ILE A 275 1.67 4.12 -11.31
C ILE A 275 2.52 5.15 -10.56
N TYR A 276 3.82 4.89 -10.34
CA TYR A 276 4.67 5.86 -9.65
C TYR A 276 4.98 7.09 -10.51
N ALA A 277 5.04 6.95 -11.84
CA ALA A 277 5.13 8.08 -12.75
C ALA A 277 3.87 8.96 -12.68
N ILE A 278 2.68 8.35 -12.71
CA ILE A 278 1.41 9.06 -12.55
C ILE A 278 1.35 9.73 -11.17
N THR A 279 1.79 9.06 -10.11
CA THR A 279 1.83 9.61 -8.75
C THR A 279 2.68 10.88 -8.68
N ALA A 280 3.91 10.85 -9.23
CA ALA A 280 4.77 12.03 -9.26
C ALA A 280 4.25 13.13 -10.19
N ALA A 281 3.66 12.77 -11.33
CA ALA A 281 3.07 13.74 -12.26
C ALA A 281 1.85 14.45 -11.62
N LEU A 282 1.00 13.70 -10.92
CA LEU A 282 -0.12 14.24 -10.17
C LEU A 282 0.34 15.13 -9.03
N TYR A 283 1.38 14.71 -8.30
CA TYR A 283 1.99 15.55 -7.27
C TYR A 283 2.40 16.91 -7.84
N ASN A 284 3.18 16.92 -8.92
CA ASN A 284 3.66 18.15 -9.56
C ASN A 284 2.52 19.01 -10.14
N TYR A 285 1.44 18.38 -10.61
CA TYR A 285 0.26 19.08 -11.11
C TYR A 285 -0.56 19.72 -9.98
N LEU A 286 -0.66 19.04 -8.84
CA LEU A 286 -1.46 19.47 -7.70
C LEU A 286 -0.73 20.46 -6.80
N GLN A 287 0.60 20.37 -6.68
CA GLN A 287 1.40 21.21 -5.78
C GLN A 287 1.12 22.72 -5.94
N PRO A 288 1.03 23.29 -7.16
CA PRO A 288 0.72 24.72 -7.33
C PRO A 288 -0.70 25.11 -6.92
N ARG A 289 -1.62 24.14 -6.76
CA ARG A 289 -3.06 24.38 -6.56
C ARG A 289 -3.51 24.17 -5.12
N ILE A 290 -2.99 23.13 -4.47
CA ILE A 290 -3.40 22.72 -3.13
C ILE A 290 -2.27 22.78 -2.09
N GLY A 291 -1.08 23.21 -2.52
CA GLY A 291 0.14 23.25 -1.72
C GLY A 291 0.85 21.90 -1.67
N GLY A 292 2.17 21.93 -1.41
CA GLY A 292 3.01 20.74 -1.31
C GLY A 292 3.04 20.11 0.08
N ILE A 293 3.62 18.91 0.15
CA ILE A 293 3.93 18.25 1.42
C ILE A 293 5.03 19.04 2.13
N LYS A 294 4.80 19.34 3.41
CA LYS A 294 5.73 20.11 4.25
C LYS A 294 6.33 19.22 5.34
N LEU A 295 7.66 19.18 5.38
CA LEU A 295 8.45 18.33 6.25
C LEU A 295 9.39 19.19 7.12
N GLU A 296 9.44 18.91 8.42
CA GLU A 296 10.48 19.47 9.29
C GLU A 296 11.71 18.58 9.16
N ILE A 297 12.71 19.08 8.43
CA ILE A 297 13.95 18.37 8.12
C ILE A 297 15.10 19.07 8.85
N GLU A 298 15.77 18.35 9.76
CA GLU A 298 16.98 18.82 10.46
C GLU A 298 18.20 17.95 10.10
#